data_AF-A0A0F9MXI6-F1
#
_entry.id   AF-A0A0F9MXI6-F1
#
_cell.length_a   1.000
_cell.length_b   1.000
_cell.length_c   1.000
_cell.angle_alpha   90.00
_cell.angle_beta   90.00
_cell.angle_gamma   90.00
#
_symmetry.space_group_name_H-M   'P 1'
#
loop_
_entity.id
_entity.type
_entity.pdbx_description
1 polymer ?
#
loop_
_entity_poly.entity_id
_entity_poly.type
_entity_poly.pdbx_seq_one_letter_code
_entity_poly.pdbx_strand_id
1 'polypeptide(L)'
;MREIITRVEFTVADRLLIADPCYIDKNDVAQSINGTINGLGLLLGNCKGLWMAEAEYNRDGRVSRLVVSRADVKVLYGKRGIEARIWVDSGQMFIGCDSMFGLDYEELLEKYKLHDSDELDHNLKFFGFGEGTVSGTGYGDGEYPVYVTRDHNTNKVIMVEVDFDEPNEDDEEMDWDE
;
A
#
# COMPACT_ATOMS: atom_id res chain seq x y z
N MET A 1 3.40 -22.62 4.31
CA MET A 1 2.87 -22.25 5.63
C MET A 1 3.23 -20.78 5.79
N ARG A 2 2.26 -19.92 5.43
CA ARG A 2 2.30 -18.46 5.64
C ARG A 2 1.87 -18.18 7.08
N GLU A 3 1.86 -16.90 7.48
CA GLU A 3 1.11 -16.36 8.63
C GLU A 3 1.95 -16.00 9.87
N ILE A 4 2.74 -14.94 9.73
CA ILE A 4 2.60 -13.85 10.71
C ILE A 4 1.70 -12.83 10.02
N ILE A 5 0.62 -12.41 10.67
CA ILE A 5 -0.23 -11.31 10.20
C ILE A 5 -0.03 -10.19 11.22
N THR A 6 0.54 -9.08 10.75
CA THR A 6 0.62 -7.85 11.55
C THR A 6 -0.53 -6.95 11.14
N ARG A 7 -1.16 -6.29 12.10
CA ARG A 7 -2.36 -5.48 11.90
C ARG A 7 -2.20 -4.09 12.46
N VAL A 8 -2.66 -3.08 11.73
CA VAL A 8 -2.71 -1.69 12.19
C VAL A 8 -4.02 -1.04 11.78
N GLU A 9 -4.57 -0.22 12.66
CA GLU A 9 -5.77 0.57 12.39
C GLU A 9 -5.39 2.00 12.02
N PHE A 10 -6.11 2.58 11.06
CA PHE A 10 -5.96 3.98 10.69
C PHE A 10 -7.27 4.57 10.16
N THR A 11 -7.38 5.90 10.16
CA THR A 11 -8.59 6.60 9.71
C THR A 11 -8.32 7.35 8.42
N VAL A 12 -9.27 7.24 7.49
CA VAL A 12 -9.27 7.99 6.23
C VAL A 12 -10.33 9.09 6.29
N ALA A 13 -9.95 10.32 5.99
CA ALA A 13 -10.84 11.48 6.00
C ALA A 13 -11.80 11.49 4.80
N ASP A 14 -11.28 11.19 3.60
CA ASP A 14 -12.08 11.04 2.39
C ASP A 14 -11.41 10.12 1.36
N ARG A 15 -10.16 10.39 0.98
CA ARG A 15 -9.49 9.66 -0.10
C ARG A 15 -8.36 8.79 0.43
N LEU A 16 -8.20 7.63 -0.20
CA LEU A 16 -7.15 6.67 0.11
C LEU A 16 -6.10 6.69 -0.99
N LEU A 17 -4.84 6.84 -0.61
CA LEU A 17 -3.67 6.89 -1.47
C LEU A 17 -2.89 5.57 -1.35
N ILE A 18 -2.42 5.07 -2.49
CA ILE A 18 -1.47 3.98 -2.63
C ILE A 18 -0.28 4.52 -3.43
N ALA A 19 0.93 4.53 -2.90
CA ALA A 19 2.09 5.08 -3.59
C ALA A 19 3.42 4.64 -2.95
N ASP A 20 4.52 4.84 -3.68
CA ASP A 20 5.86 4.87 -3.08
C ASP A 20 6.02 6.13 -2.22
N PRO A 21 6.28 6.02 -0.90
CA PRO A 21 6.39 7.16 0.01
C PRO A 21 7.56 8.11 -0.30
N CYS A 22 8.59 7.68 -1.01
CA CYS A 22 9.76 8.50 -1.34
C CYS A 22 9.52 9.47 -2.50
N TYR A 23 8.51 9.21 -3.32
CA TYR A 23 8.23 9.96 -4.55
C TYR A 23 6.88 10.66 -4.56
N ILE A 24 6.26 10.81 -3.39
CA ILE A 24 5.02 11.56 -3.26
C ILE A 24 5.35 13.06 -3.31
N ASP A 25 5.29 13.74 -4.46
CA ASP A 25 5.30 15.20 -4.52
C ASP A 25 3.87 15.73 -4.39
N LYS A 26 3.60 16.62 -3.42
CA LYS A 26 2.30 17.30 -3.22
C LYS A 26 1.70 17.89 -4.50
N ASN A 27 2.53 18.25 -5.47
CA ASN A 27 2.13 18.88 -6.73
C ASN A 27 1.55 17.89 -7.76
N ASP A 28 1.74 16.58 -7.57
CA ASP A 28 1.31 15.57 -8.56
C ASP A 28 -0.17 15.17 -8.42
N VAL A 29 -0.80 15.40 -7.27
CA VAL A 29 -2.25 15.13 -7.08
C VAL A 29 -3.13 15.98 -7.99
N ALA A 30 -2.75 17.23 -8.23
CA ALA A 30 -3.49 18.10 -9.16
C ALA A 30 -3.46 17.57 -10.60
N GLN A 31 -2.51 16.67 -10.90
CA GLN A 31 -2.30 16.07 -12.20
C GLN A 31 -2.82 14.63 -12.28
N SER A 32 -3.52 14.13 -11.24
CA SER A 32 -4.07 12.78 -11.28
C SER A 32 -5.08 12.64 -12.43
N ILE A 33 -4.88 11.66 -13.31
CA ILE A 33 -5.80 11.33 -14.39
C ILE A 33 -6.44 9.99 -14.05
N ASN A 34 -7.78 9.96 -13.95
CA ASN A 34 -8.54 8.77 -13.54
C ASN A 34 -8.09 8.17 -12.19
N GLY A 35 -7.53 8.98 -11.29
CA GLY A 35 -7.04 8.53 -9.99
C GLY A 35 -5.59 8.05 -10.01
N THR A 36 -4.95 7.86 -11.16
CA THR A 36 -3.54 7.50 -11.24
C THR A 36 -2.66 8.76 -11.22
N ILE A 37 -1.57 8.73 -10.47
CA ILE A 37 -0.61 9.81 -10.29
C ILE A 37 0.68 9.43 -11.04
N ASN A 38 0.77 9.76 -12.33
CA ASN A 38 1.95 9.48 -13.18
C ASN A 38 2.51 8.04 -13.12
N GLY A 39 1.68 7.04 -12.78
CA GLY A 39 2.09 5.64 -12.56
C GLY A 39 2.78 5.37 -11.20
N LEU A 40 3.02 6.40 -10.40
CA LEU A 40 3.68 6.35 -9.09
C LEU A 40 2.69 6.24 -7.92
N GLY A 41 1.39 6.43 -8.20
CA GLY A 41 0.37 6.27 -7.17
C GLY A 41 -1.05 6.12 -7.71
N LEU A 42 -1.93 5.64 -6.84
CA LEU A 42 -3.36 5.49 -7.06
C LEU A 42 -4.12 6.21 -5.94
N LEU A 43 -5.08 7.05 -6.33
CA LEU A 43 -5.94 7.83 -5.45
C LEU A 43 -7.39 7.39 -5.61
N LEU A 44 -7.96 6.90 -4.51
CA LEU A 44 -9.31 6.35 -4.44
C LEU A 44 -10.23 7.26 -3.62
N GLY A 45 -11.32 7.73 -4.22
CA GLY A 45 -12.33 8.55 -3.55
C GLY A 45 -13.37 7.75 -2.75
N ASN A 46 -14.15 8.45 -1.92
CA ASN A 46 -15.25 7.88 -1.11
C ASN A 46 -14.80 6.80 -0.13
N CYS A 47 -13.62 6.97 0.45
CA CYS A 47 -12.97 6.04 1.38
C CYS A 47 -13.06 6.49 2.85
N LYS A 48 -13.84 7.52 3.18
CA LYS A 48 -14.00 8.02 4.56
C LYS A 48 -14.37 6.89 5.54
N GLY A 49 -13.62 6.75 6.63
CA GLY A 49 -13.92 5.83 7.72
C GLY A 49 -12.70 5.22 8.40
N LEU A 50 -12.96 4.23 9.26
CA LEU A 50 -11.93 3.41 9.91
C LEU A 50 -11.53 2.25 9.00
N TRP A 51 -10.21 2.04 8.89
CA TRP A 51 -9.60 1.00 8.07
C TRP A 51 -8.64 0.15 8.90
N MET A 52 -8.46 -1.08 8.44
CA MET A 52 -7.52 -2.06 8.97
C MET A 52 -6.53 -2.40 7.86
N ALA A 53 -5.25 -2.28 8.13
CA ALA A 53 -4.20 -2.82 7.28
C ALA A 53 -3.66 -4.13 7.86
N GLU A 54 -3.41 -5.10 7.00
CA GLU A 54 -2.85 -6.41 7.31
C GLU A 54 -1.70 -6.70 6.34
N ALA A 55 -0.52 -7.02 6.88
CA ALA A 55 0.60 -7.52 6.10
C ALA A 55 0.76 -9.03 6.27
N GLU A 56 0.80 -9.76 5.16
CA GLU A 56 1.15 -11.18 5.12
C GLU A 56 2.63 -11.34 4.75
N TYR A 57 3.30 -12.27 5.45
CA TYR A 57 4.72 -12.52 5.26
C TYR A 57 4.99 -13.91 4.65
N ASN A 58 6.00 -13.95 3.79
CA ASN A 58 6.65 -15.18 3.34
C ASN A 58 7.56 -15.76 4.43
N ARG A 59 7.98 -17.02 4.24
CA ARG A 59 8.84 -17.75 5.20
C ARG A 59 10.21 -17.10 5.40
N ASP A 60 10.68 -16.35 4.42
CA ASP A 60 11.92 -15.59 4.45
C ASP A 60 11.74 -14.18 5.07
N GLY A 61 10.54 -13.88 5.59
CA GLY A 61 10.22 -12.61 6.22
C GLY A 61 10.00 -11.46 5.24
N ARG A 62 9.86 -11.70 3.91
CA ARG A 62 9.39 -10.67 2.97
C ARG A 62 7.87 -10.49 3.09
N VAL A 63 7.38 -9.27 2.85
CA VAL A 63 5.94 -9.02 2.81
C VAL A 63 5.45 -9.51 1.46
N SER A 64 4.65 -10.58 1.45
CA SER A 64 4.06 -11.09 0.20
C SER A 64 2.86 -10.27 -0.23
N ARG A 65 2.13 -9.71 0.74
CA ARG A 65 0.86 -9.03 0.48
C ARG A 65 0.55 -7.98 1.53
N LEU A 66 0.05 -6.85 1.07
CA LEU A 66 -0.53 -5.80 1.91
C LEU A 66 -2.02 -5.67 1.58
N VAL A 67 -2.88 -5.89 2.57
CA VAL A 67 -4.34 -5.76 2.45
C VAL A 67 -4.80 -4.62 3.34
N VAL A 68 -5.65 -3.75 2.81
CA VAL A 68 -6.29 -2.66 3.53
C VAL A 68 -7.78 -2.74 3.33
N SER A 69 -8.56 -2.98 4.38
CA SER A 69 -10.01 -3.11 4.32
C SER A 69 -10.70 -2.17 5.29
N ARG A 70 -11.93 -1.77 4.97
CA ARG A 70 -12.76 -1.06 5.95
C ARG A 70 -12.98 -1.94 7.17
N ALA A 71 -12.92 -1.36 8.36
CA ALA A 71 -12.99 -2.12 9.62
C ALA A 71 -14.33 -2.86 9.84
N ASP A 72 -15.39 -2.43 9.15
CA ASP A 72 -16.72 -3.07 9.15
C ASP A 72 -16.88 -4.18 8.10
N VAL A 73 -15.82 -4.50 7.35
CA VAL A 73 -15.86 -5.48 6.25
C VAL A 73 -15.01 -6.69 6.60
N LYS A 74 -15.57 -7.88 6.39
CA LYS A 74 -14.80 -9.12 6.46
C LYS A 74 -13.95 -9.23 5.19
N VAL A 75 -12.63 -9.37 5.34
CA VAL A 75 -11.70 -9.57 4.23
C VAL A 75 -12.14 -10.76 3.38
N LEU A 76 -12.32 -10.52 2.08
CA LEU A 76 -12.70 -11.53 1.10
C LEU A 76 -11.51 -11.83 0.20
N TYR A 77 -10.93 -13.02 0.35
CA TYR A 77 -9.87 -13.50 -0.55
C TYR A 77 -10.49 -14.13 -1.80
N GLY A 78 -10.05 -13.75 -3.01
CA GLY A 78 -10.55 -14.31 -4.28
C GLY A 78 -10.62 -13.30 -5.43
N LYS A 79 -10.71 -13.81 -6.68
CA LYS A 79 -10.52 -13.13 -7.99
C LYS A 79 -10.96 -11.65 -8.02
N ARG A 80 -10.03 -10.78 -8.40
CA ARG A 80 -10.17 -9.32 -8.42
C ARG A 80 -9.74 -8.78 -9.77
N GLY A 81 -10.33 -7.65 -10.18
CA GLY A 81 -9.78 -6.85 -11.26
C GLY A 81 -8.59 -6.04 -10.74
N ILE A 82 -7.51 -5.98 -11.52
CA ILE A 82 -6.42 -5.03 -11.29
C ILE A 82 -6.98 -3.64 -11.61
N GLU A 83 -6.91 -2.72 -10.65
CA GLU A 83 -7.30 -1.32 -10.85
C GLU A 83 -6.15 -0.52 -11.46
N ALA A 84 -4.92 -0.76 -10.97
CA ALA A 84 -3.70 -0.15 -11.46
C ALA A 84 -2.49 -1.05 -11.14
N ARG A 85 -1.37 -0.83 -11.85
CA ARG A 85 -0.05 -1.26 -11.40
C ARG A 85 0.72 -0.01 -10.99
N ILE A 86 1.42 -0.07 -9.85
CA ILE A 86 2.09 1.09 -9.24
C ILE A 86 3.58 0.83 -9.13
N TRP A 87 4.36 1.74 -9.69
CA TRP A 87 5.82 1.73 -9.58
C TRP A 87 6.27 2.07 -8.17
N VAL A 88 7.20 1.26 -7.67
CA VAL A 88 7.91 1.41 -6.39
C VAL A 88 9.40 1.37 -6.70
N ASP A 89 10.14 2.39 -6.27
CA ASP A 89 11.57 2.59 -6.51
C ASP A 89 12.38 2.72 -5.20
N SER A 90 11.70 2.65 -4.04
CA SER A 90 12.33 2.59 -2.72
C SER A 90 12.16 1.24 -2.03
N GLY A 91 11.59 0.25 -2.71
CA GLY A 91 11.15 -1.00 -2.10
C GLY A 91 10.10 -0.83 -1.00
N GLN A 92 9.33 0.27 -1.01
CA GLN A 92 8.30 0.57 -0.01
C GLN A 92 6.97 0.96 -0.65
N MET A 93 5.88 0.62 0.03
CA MET A 93 4.51 0.93 -0.37
C MET A 93 3.75 1.56 0.79
N PHE A 94 3.23 2.76 0.57
CA PHE A 94 2.31 3.43 1.48
C PHE A 94 0.87 3.14 1.07
N ILE A 95 0.01 2.87 2.05
CA ILE A 95 -1.45 2.93 1.90
C ILE A 95 -2.04 3.74 3.06
N GLY A 96 -2.77 4.81 2.75
CA GLY A 96 -3.37 5.62 3.81
C GLY A 96 -4.17 6.81 3.32
N CYS A 97 -4.49 7.74 4.21
CA CYS A 97 -5.23 8.94 3.90
C CYS A 97 -4.40 9.86 3.01
N ASP A 98 -5.03 10.43 1.99
CA ASP A 98 -4.42 11.38 1.07
C ASP A 98 -3.97 12.70 1.72
N SER A 99 -4.39 13.00 2.95
CA SER A 99 -3.84 14.14 3.71
C SER A 99 -2.35 13.97 4.03
N MET A 100 -1.85 12.75 3.94
CA MET A 100 -0.44 12.41 4.07
C MET A 100 0.34 12.63 2.77
N PHE A 101 -0.37 12.95 1.68
CA PHE A 101 0.23 13.17 0.38
C PHE A 101 1.29 14.28 0.44
N GLY A 102 2.48 13.94 -0.04
CA GLY A 102 3.71 14.72 -0.10
C GLY A 102 4.32 15.16 1.21
N LEU A 103 4.11 14.35 2.25
CA LEU A 103 5.14 14.12 3.23
C LEU A 103 6.15 13.13 2.62
N ASP A 104 7.44 13.41 2.77
CA ASP A 104 8.46 12.43 2.41
C ASP A 104 8.52 11.28 3.44
N TYR A 105 9.30 10.26 3.13
CA TYR A 105 9.44 9.08 4.00
C TYR A 105 9.97 9.42 5.40
N GLU A 106 10.87 10.40 5.54
CA GLU A 106 11.41 10.79 6.84
C GLU A 106 10.32 11.45 7.71
N GLU A 107 9.50 12.33 7.12
CA GLU A 107 8.36 12.95 7.79
C GLU A 107 7.29 11.92 8.20
N LEU A 108 7.05 10.90 7.36
CA LEU A 108 6.17 9.78 7.71
C LEU A 108 6.74 8.95 8.86
N LEU A 109 8.05 8.69 8.87
CA LEU A 109 8.73 7.99 9.97
C LEU A 109 8.71 8.78 11.27
N GLU A 110 8.84 10.11 11.23
CA GLU A 110 8.73 10.94 12.43
C GLU A 110 7.34 10.82 13.05
N LYS A 111 6.28 10.85 12.25
CA LYS A 111 4.92 10.61 12.73
C LYS A 111 4.75 9.23 13.36
N TYR A 112 5.42 8.21 12.83
CA TYR A 112 5.45 6.88 13.43
C TYR A 112 6.16 6.88 14.81
N LYS A 113 7.35 7.46 14.91
CA LYS A 113 8.12 7.56 16.18
C LYS A 113 7.35 8.26 17.30
N LEU A 114 6.44 9.18 16.95
CA LEU A 114 5.57 9.87 17.90
C LEU A 114 4.41 8.99 18.40
N HIS A 115 4.03 7.96 17.64
CA HIS A 115 2.91 7.07 17.94
C HIS A 115 3.33 5.78 18.67
N ASP A 116 4.54 5.26 18.40
CA ASP A 116 5.05 4.04 19.02
C ASP A 116 6.35 4.36 19.79
N SER A 117 6.25 4.40 21.11
CA SER A 117 7.36 4.73 21.99
C SER A 117 8.39 3.60 22.02
N ASP A 118 9.60 3.93 21.56
CA ASP A 118 10.92 3.40 21.95
C ASP A 118 11.65 2.36 21.09
N GLU A 119 11.07 1.64 20.12
CA GLU A 119 11.90 0.80 19.23
C GLU A 119 11.35 0.78 17.79
N LEU A 120 12.01 1.52 16.89
CA LEU A 120 11.99 1.19 15.47
C LEU A 120 12.66 -0.18 15.34
N ASP A 121 11.87 -1.26 15.33
CA ASP A 121 12.40 -2.52 14.86
C ASP A 121 12.67 -2.34 13.36
N HIS A 122 13.94 -2.12 13.01
CA HIS A 122 14.40 -1.98 11.64
C HIS A 122 14.14 -3.26 10.80
N ASN A 123 13.64 -4.34 11.41
CA ASN A 123 13.14 -5.53 10.73
C ASN A 123 11.63 -5.46 10.41
N LEU A 124 10.89 -4.49 10.97
CA LEU A 124 9.47 -4.30 10.67
C LEU A 124 9.34 -3.72 9.25
N LYS A 125 9.13 -4.62 8.30
CA LYS A 125 8.73 -4.31 6.93
C LYS A 125 7.27 -3.83 6.85
N PHE A 126 6.63 -3.48 7.97
CA PHE A 126 5.25 -3.03 8.04
C PHE A 126 5.00 -2.25 9.33
N PHE A 127 4.52 -1.01 9.22
CA PHE A 127 4.17 -0.17 10.36
C PHE A 127 2.99 0.74 10.02
N GLY A 128 2.30 1.22 11.05
CA GLY A 128 1.09 2.05 10.93
C GLY A 128 1.11 3.27 11.83
N PHE A 129 0.33 4.27 11.47
CA PHE A 129 0.07 5.50 12.20
C PHE A 129 -1.38 5.93 11.97
N GLY A 130 -1.85 6.96 12.68
CA GLY A 130 -3.28 7.32 12.70
C GLY A 130 -3.93 7.53 11.33
N GLU A 131 -3.14 7.88 10.32
CA GLU A 131 -3.59 8.19 8.96
C GLU A 131 -3.20 7.14 7.91
N GLY A 132 -2.42 6.10 8.23
CA GLY A 132 -2.02 5.12 7.21
C GLY A 132 -1.00 4.09 7.66
N THR A 133 -0.46 3.37 6.69
CA THR A 133 0.55 2.34 6.89
C THR A 133 1.60 2.39 5.79
N VAL A 134 2.83 1.99 6.13
CA VAL A 134 3.90 1.76 5.16
C VAL A 134 4.38 0.33 5.32
N SER A 135 4.60 -0.33 4.18
CA SER A 135 5.18 -1.65 4.09
C SER A 135 6.45 -1.60 3.25
N GLY A 136 7.55 -2.19 3.74
CA GLY A 136 8.64 -2.61 2.87
C GLY A 136 8.20 -3.83 2.07
N THR A 137 8.35 -3.81 0.75
CA THR A 137 7.97 -4.94 -0.12
C THR A 137 8.83 -6.16 0.22
N GLY A 138 10.11 -5.93 0.48
CA GLY A 138 11.11 -7.00 0.65
C GLY A 138 11.53 -7.66 -0.66
N TYR A 139 10.95 -7.28 -1.80
CA TYR A 139 11.33 -7.67 -3.16
C TYR A 139 12.18 -6.61 -3.86
N GLY A 140 12.15 -5.37 -3.37
CA GLY A 140 12.84 -4.23 -3.97
C GLY A 140 11.92 -3.44 -4.91
N ASP A 141 12.53 -2.81 -5.90
CA ASP A 141 11.87 -1.92 -6.83
C ASP A 141 11.14 -2.72 -7.91
N GLY A 142 10.02 -2.19 -8.41
CA GLY A 142 9.17 -2.87 -9.38
C GLY A 142 7.78 -2.27 -9.49
N GLU A 143 6.96 -2.86 -10.36
CA GLU A 143 5.61 -2.38 -10.64
C GLU A 143 4.55 -3.35 -10.09
N TYR A 144 3.95 -3.02 -8.95
CA TYR A 144 3.11 -3.97 -8.22
C TYR A 144 1.62 -3.79 -8.54
N PRO A 145 0.86 -4.89 -8.74
CA PRO A 145 -0.57 -4.83 -9.01
C PRO A 145 -1.36 -4.41 -7.77
N VAL A 146 -2.28 -3.46 -7.97
CA VAL A 146 -3.21 -2.98 -6.95
C VAL A 146 -4.62 -3.41 -7.31
N TYR A 147 -5.20 -4.21 -6.42
CA TYR A 147 -6.55 -4.75 -6.52
C TYR A 147 -7.52 -3.95 -5.68
N VAL A 148 -8.59 -3.46 -6.27
CA VAL A 148 -9.62 -2.68 -5.56
C VAL A 148 -10.95 -3.43 -5.54
N THR A 149 -11.49 -3.66 -4.35
CA THR A 149 -12.82 -4.22 -4.17
C THR A 149 -13.80 -3.12 -3.79
N ARG A 150 -14.95 -3.09 -4.48
CA ARG A 150 -16.02 -2.12 -4.24
C ARG A 150 -17.29 -2.83 -3.79
N ASP A 151 -18.03 -2.21 -2.88
CA ASP A 151 -19.36 -2.68 -2.49
C ASP A 151 -20.31 -2.59 -3.69
N HIS A 152 -21.00 -3.69 -4.01
CA HIS A 152 -21.84 -3.79 -5.21
C HIS A 152 -23.03 -2.82 -5.21
N ASN A 153 -23.53 -2.42 -4.04
CA ASN A 153 -24.71 -1.57 -3.93
C ASN A 153 -24.37 -0.07 -3.97
N THR A 154 -23.25 0.30 -3.36
CA THR A 154 -22.85 1.69 -3.15
C THR A 154 -21.65 2.12 -3.99
N ASN A 155 -21.00 1.17 -4.67
CA ASN A 155 -19.75 1.35 -5.42
C ASN A 155 -18.58 1.93 -4.58
N LYS A 156 -18.71 1.94 -3.26
CA LYS A 156 -17.68 2.43 -2.34
C LYS A 156 -16.53 1.44 -2.28
N VAL A 157 -15.31 1.95 -2.23
CA VAL A 157 -14.14 1.10 -1.97
C VAL A 157 -14.27 0.50 -0.57
N ILE A 158 -14.11 -0.81 -0.48
CA ILE A 158 -14.18 -1.55 0.78
C ILE A 158 -12.89 -2.29 1.11
N MET A 159 -12.04 -2.51 0.11
CA MET A 159 -10.75 -3.17 0.29
C MET A 159 -9.80 -2.83 -0.86
N VAL A 160 -8.52 -2.72 -0.53
CA VAL A 160 -7.37 -2.57 -1.42
C VAL A 160 -6.39 -3.68 -1.08
N GLU A 161 -5.79 -4.30 -2.08
CA GLU A 161 -4.70 -5.26 -1.90
C GLU A 161 -3.59 -4.99 -2.87
N VAL A 162 -2.36 -5.12 -2.39
CA VAL A 162 -1.14 -5.12 -3.20
C VAL A 162 -0.49 -6.48 -3.01
N ASP A 163 -0.28 -7.19 -4.12
CA ASP A 163 0.45 -8.45 -4.14
C ASP A 163 1.88 -8.19 -4.59
N PHE A 164 2.85 -8.46 -3.71
CA PHE A 164 4.27 -8.28 -3.99
C PHE A 164 4.94 -9.56 -4.51
N ASP A 165 4.23 -10.69 -4.46
CA ASP A 165 4.70 -12.01 -4.89
C ASP A 165 4.23 -12.36 -6.31
N GLU A 166 3.35 -11.54 -6.89
CA GLU A 166 2.93 -11.69 -8.28
C GLU A 166 4.06 -11.25 -9.21
N PRO A 167 4.53 -12.12 -10.13
CA PRO A 167 5.61 -11.77 -11.03
C PRO A 167 5.24 -10.52 -11.84
N ASN A 168 6.19 -9.59 -11.98
CA ASN A 168 6.08 -8.58 -13.01
C ASN A 168 5.93 -9.31 -14.34
N GLU A 169 4.92 -8.99 -15.13
CA GLU A 169 4.76 -9.59 -16.46
C GLU A 169 5.97 -9.27 -17.38
N ASP A 170 6.84 -8.34 -16.97
CA ASP A 170 8.06 -7.94 -17.66
C ASP A 170 9.35 -8.67 -17.19
N ASP A 171 9.26 -9.61 -16.25
CA ASP A 171 10.38 -10.53 -15.94
C ASP A 171 10.44 -11.69 -16.96
N GLU A 172 10.25 -11.39 -18.26
CA GLU A 172 10.77 -12.26 -19.30
C GLU A 172 12.30 -12.23 -19.17
N GLU A 173 12.86 -13.35 -18.72
CA GLU A 173 14.28 -13.63 -18.58
C GLU A 173 15.08 -12.94 -19.70
N MET A 174 15.81 -11.86 -19.36
CA MET A 174 16.93 -11.44 -20.19
C MET A 174 17.98 -12.53 -20.11
N ASP A 175 17.86 -13.48 -21.03
CA ASP A 175 18.82 -14.53 -21.32
C ASP A 175 20.11 -13.83 -21.79
N TRP A 176 21.01 -13.55 -20.84
CA TRP A 176 22.38 -13.18 -21.15
C TRP A 176 23.14 -14.46 -21.51
N ASP A 177 22.78 -15.05 -22.64
CA ASP A 177 23.59 -16.11 -23.25
C ASP A 177 24.91 -15.51 -23.74
N GLU A 178 25.99 -15.87 -23.02
CA GLU A 178 27.40 -15.73 -23.41
C GLU A 178 27.78 -16.56 -24.65
#